data_AF-A0A3D5GI01-F1
#
_entry.id   AF-A0A3D5GI01-F1
#
_cell.length_a   1.000
_cell.length_b   1.000
_cell.length_c   1.000
_cell.angle_alpha   90.00
_cell.angle_beta   90.00
_cell.angle_gamma   90.00
#
_symmetry.space_group_name_H-M   'P 1'
#
loop_
_entity.id
_entity.type
_entity.pdbx_description
1 polymer ?
#
loop_
_entity_poly.entity_id
_entity_poly.type
_entity_poly.pdbx_seq_one_letter_code
_entity_poly.pdbx_strand_id
1 'polypeptide(L)' 'MTDNMLGGDATRPGDVLTIRNGKTIEVLNTDAEGRLVLADALSLASEGKPDGVIDLATLTGAC' A
#
# COMPACT_ATOMS: atom_id res chain seq x y z
N MET A 1 1.63 9.76 -6.65
CA MET A 1 2.56 8.99 -7.50
C MET A 1 3.79 8.71 -6.65
N THR A 2 4.24 7.47 -6.59
CA THR A 2 5.37 7.03 -5.76
C THR A 2 6.26 6.12 -6.58
N ASP A 3 7.54 6.02 -6.23
CA ASP A 3 8.52 5.19 -6.92
C ASP A 3 9.26 4.31 -5.90
N ASN A 4 9.55 3.06 -6.24
CA ASN A 4 10.21 2.11 -5.35
C ASN A 4 11.72 2.14 -5.59
N MET A 5 12.48 2.66 -4.63
CA MET A 5 13.91 2.93 -4.79
C MET A 5 14.70 2.48 -3.55
N LEU A 6 15.95 2.04 -3.78
CA LEU A 6 16.89 1.67 -2.72
C LEU A 6 17.53 2.94 -2.11
N GLY A 7 17.66 2.99 -0.78
CA GLY A 7 18.23 4.13 -0.07
C GLY A 7 18.31 3.89 1.44
N GLY A 8 19.00 4.76 2.18
CA GLY A 8 19.14 4.64 3.64
C GLY A 8 17.80 4.72 4.39
N ASP A 9 16.84 5.43 3.81
CA ASP A 9 15.47 5.59 4.32
C ASP A 9 14.45 4.71 3.57
N ALA A 10 14.92 3.75 2.76
CA ALA A 10 14.03 2.82 2.07
C ALA A 10 13.33 1.88 3.06
N THR A 11 12.11 1.48 2.72
CA THR A 11 11.35 0.50 3.48
C THR A 11 12.09 -0.83 3.46
N ARG A 12 12.17 -1.50 4.61
CA ARG A 12 12.90 -2.76 4.76
C ARG A 12 11.96 -3.91 5.10
N PRO A 13 12.30 -5.15 4.71
CA PRO A 13 11.61 -6.33 5.23
C PRO A 13 11.66 -6.36 6.77
N GLY A 14 10.53 -6.59 7.41
CA GLY A 14 10.34 -6.53 8.85
C GLY A 14 9.88 -5.17 9.40
N ASP A 15 9.82 -4.12 8.57
CA ASP A 15 9.23 -2.85 9.00
C ASP A 15 7.73 -3.00 9.23
N VAL A 16 7.21 -2.37 10.28
CA VAL A 16 5.78 -2.33 10.59
C VAL A 16 5.25 -0.93 10.31
N LEU A 17 4.40 -0.81 9.30
CA LEU A 17 3.82 0.45 8.85
C LEU A 17 2.40 0.61 9.39
N THR A 18 2.06 1.79 9.88
CA THR A 18 0.69 2.16 10.22
C THR A 18 0.02 2.83 9.02
N ILE A 19 -1.04 2.23 8.51
CA ILE A 19 -1.83 2.79 7.39
C ILE A 19 -2.91 3.74 7.90
N ARG A 20 -3.48 4.54 6.99
CA ARG A 20 -4.41 5.65 7.28
C ARG A 20 -5.64 5.26 8.09
N ASN A 21 -6.11 4.02 7.97
CA ASN A 21 -7.23 3.50 8.77
C ASN A 21 -6.83 3.04 10.18
N GLY A 22 -5.59 3.28 10.61
CA GLY A 22 -5.06 2.94 11.93
C GLY A 22 -4.61 1.49 12.10
N LYS A 23 -4.73 0.64 11.07
CA LYS A 23 -4.19 -0.72 11.10
C LYS A 23 -2.69 -0.70 10.85
N THR A 24 -2.01 -1.76 11.31
CA THR A 24 -0.58 -1.98 11.06
C THR A 24 -0.36 -3.09 10.04
N ILE A 25 0.68 -2.97 9.22
CA ILE A 25 1.11 -3.95 8.22
C ILE A 25 2.59 -4.23 8.42
N GLU A 26 2.96 -5.49 8.57
CA GLU A 26 4.35 -5.94 8.51
C GLU A 26 4.77 -6.15 7.05
N VAL A 27 5.86 -5.49 6.65
CA VAL A 27 6.41 -5.60 5.30
C VAL A 27 7.29 -6.85 5.24
N LEU A 28 6.72 -7.97 4.78
CA LEU A 28 7.51 -9.21 4.60
C LEU A 28 8.35 -9.20 3.31
N ASN A 29 7.90 -8.44 2.30
CA ASN A 29 8.59 -8.25 1.04
C ASN A 29 8.34 -6.82 0.54
N THR A 30 9.40 -6.08 0.24
CA THR A 30 9.37 -4.69 -0.23
C THR A 30 9.01 -4.57 -1.70
N ASP A 31 9.03 -5.67 -2.47
CA ASP A 31 8.60 -5.77 -3.88
C ASP A 31 7.06 -5.94 -4.00
N ALA A 32 6.35 -5.81 -2.89
CA ALA A 32 4.89 -5.84 -2.81
C ALA A 32 4.31 -4.47 -2.42
N GLU A 33 5.07 -3.39 -2.56
CA GLU A 33 4.75 -2.03 -2.14
C GLU A 33 3.48 -1.48 -2.79
N GLY A 34 3.13 -1.94 -4.00
CA GLY A 34 1.91 -1.52 -4.69
C GLY A 34 0.65 -1.69 -3.84
N ARG A 35 0.57 -2.76 -3.02
CA ARG A 35 -0.59 -2.99 -2.13
C ARG A 35 -0.60 -2.10 -0.89
N LEU A 36 0.57 -1.61 -0.47
CA LEU A 36 0.69 -0.67 0.66
C LEU A 36 0.13 0.69 0.26
N VAL A 37 0.48 1.16 -0.95
CA VAL A 37 -0.04 2.40 -1.52
C VAL A 37 -1.54 2.33 -1.74
N LEU A 38 -2.04 1.19 -2.25
CA LEU A 38 -3.48 0.97 -2.41
C LEU A 38 -4.23 0.96 -1.08
N ALA A 39 -3.64 0.44 0.00
CA ALA A 39 -4.29 0.42 1.32
C ALA A 39 -4.62 1.84 1.82
N ASP A 40 -3.69 2.78 1.66
CA ASP A 40 -3.93 4.18 2.02
C ASP A 40 -4.88 4.88 1.04
N ALA A 41 -4.75 4.62 -0.26
CA ALA A 41 -5.62 5.21 -1.28
C ALA A 41 -7.09 4.77 -1.11
N LEU A 42 -7.33 3.48 -0.84
CA LEU A 42 -8.67 2.94 -0.58
C LEU A 42 -9.23 3.44 0.76
N SER A 43 -8.38 3.59 1.79
CA SER A 43 -8.79 4.19 3.05
C SER A 43 -9.25 5.64 2.85
N LEU A 44 -8.49 6.43 2.10
CA LEU A 44 -8.85 7.80 1.76
C LEU A 44 -10.13 7.88 0.92
N ALA A 45 -10.27 7.04 -0.10
CA ALA A 45 -11.46 7.01 -0.95
C ALA A 45 -12.73 6.66 -0.15
N SER A 46 -12.60 5.78 0.85
CA SER A 46 -13.72 5.35 1.70
C SER A 46 -14.24 6.46 2.63
N GLU A 47 -13.42 7.48 2.94
CA GLU A 47 -13.84 8.64 3.75
C GLU A 47 -14.98 9.43 3.07
N GLY A 48 -15.02 9.42 1.73
CA GLY A 48 -16.08 10.06 0.94
C GLY A 48 -17.42 9.31 0.92
N LYS A 49 -17.52 8.14 1.56
CA LYS A 49 -18.71 7.26 1.57
C LYS A 49 -19.30 7.00 0.16
N PRO A 50 -18.49 6.59 -0.82
CA PRO A 50 -19.02 6.26 -2.14
C PRO A 50 -19.88 5.00 -2.10
N ASP A 51 -20.81 4.85 -3.04
CA ASP A 51 -21.59 3.61 -3.20
C ASP A 51 -20.72 2.42 -3.68
N GLY A 52 -19.53 2.70 -4.24
CA GLY A 52 -18.54 1.70 -4.63
C GLY A 52 -17.19 2.30 -4.97
N VAL A 53 -16.13 1.50 -4.85
CA VAL A 53 -14.75 1.87 -5.20
C VAL A 53 -14.17 0.79 -6.11
N ILE A 54 -13.56 1.19 -7.23
CA ILE A 54 -12.88 0.29 -8.16
C ILE A 54 -11.41 0.70 -8.21
N ASP A 55 -10.51 -0.23 -7.93
CA ASP A 55 -9.07 -0.07 -8.13
C ASP A 55 -8.62 -0.85 -9.37
N LEU A 56 -7.67 -0.29 -10.13
CA LEU A 56 -6.99 -0.96 -11.23
C LEU A 56 -5.48 -0.86 -11.00
N ALA A 57 -4.87 -1.99 -10.66
CA ALA A 57 -3.43 -2.09 -10.42
C ALA A 57 -2.82 -3.32 -11.08
N THR A 58 -1.60 -3.20 -11.58
CA THR A 58 -0.77 -4.33 -12.01
C THR A 58 -0.11 -4.96 -10.78
N LEU A 59 -0.91 -5.59 -9.92
CA LEU A 59 -0.53 -5.89 -8.54
C LEU A 59 0.29 -7.17 -8.36
N THR A 60 0.14 -8.15 -9.24
CA THR A 60 0.86 -9.44 -9.18
C THR A 60 1.14 -9.97 -10.58
N GLY A 61 2.23 -10.73 -10.72
CA GLY A 61 2.49 -11.58 -11.89
C GLY A 61 1.82 -12.96 -11.81
N ALA A 62 1.26 -13.31 -10.65
CA ALA A 62 0.40 -14.48 -10.48
C ALA A 62 -1.05 -14.04 -10.72
N CYS A 63 -1.66 -14.56 -11.78
CA CYS A 63 -3.09 -14.48 -12.07
C CYS A 63 -3.71 -15.85 -11.88
#